data_AF-M4EQJ6-F1
#
_entry.id   AF-M4EQJ6-F1
#
_cell.length_a   1.000
_cell.length_b   1.000
_cell.length_c   1.000
_cell.angle_alpha   90.00
_cell.angle_beta   90.00
_cell.angle_gamma   90.00
#
_symmetry.space_group_name_H-M   'P 1'
#
loop_
_entity.id
_entity.type
_entity.pdbx_description
1 polymer ?
#
loop_
_entity_poly.entity_id
_entity_poly.type
_entity_poly.pdbx_seq_one_letter_code
_entity_poly.pdbx_strand_id
1 'polypeptide(L)'
;MSTENSLSVIESLPHELLAEILARVASSSVEDISHCLTVSRTISSAVQDDHVIKCLNLRPQAMNPMLTFHRYQHLMVKALNSNNPAAHYTEGIKQLFAYNNMTVGLLHLKKSSEGSYDNGTYLYGIIVSCMGNIEEGKTILGTLRWEASRRRTNRAWREVKRSLRFVYVILKPEYRASLKNNQPPLTCHKNDKDNICPSCFHYKMMRRFVGFVRQNI
;
A
#
# COMPACT_ATOMS: atom_id res chain seq x y z
N MET A 1 -46.18 22.37 17.04
CA MET A 1 -44.90 22.72 17.68
C MET A 1 -43.80 22.02 16.91
N SER A 2 -43.15 22.74 16.01
CA SER A 2 -41.98 22.28 15.26
C SER A 2 -40.78 22.24 16.20
N THR A 3 -40.26 21.05 16.49
CA THR A 3 -38.94 20.92 17.12
C THR A 3 -37.92 21.47 16.13
N GLU A 4 -37.42 22.68 16.38
CA GLU A 4 -36.19 23.15 15.74
C GLU A 4 -35.11 22.13 16.06
N ASN A 5 -34.73 21.37 15.03
CA ASN A 5 -33.67 20.40 15.10
C ASN A 5 -32.37 21.22 15.14
N SER A 6 -31.97 21.69 16.32
CA SER A 6 -30.74 22.45 16.47
C SER A 6 -29.58 21.51 16.14
N LEU A 7 -29.01 21.71 14.95
CA LEU A 7 -27.82 20.98 14.53
C LEU A 7 -26.74 21.24 15.58
N SER A 8 -26.04 20.19 15.98
CA SER A 8 -24.90 20.35 16.88
C SER A 8 -23.87 21.29 16.26
N VAL A 9 -23.03 21.94 17.09
CA VAL A 9 -21.98 22.87 16.61
C VAL A 9 -21.12 22.24 15.52
N ILE A 10 -20.84 20.93 15.62
CA ILE A 10 -20.09 20.18 14.61
C ILE A 10 -20.87 20.05 13.29
N GLU A 11 -22.17 19.79 13.34
CA GLU A 11 -23.02 19.62 12.15
C GLU A 11 -23.38 20.95 11.48
N SER A 12 -23.21 22.07 12.19
CA SER A 12 -23.34 23.40 11.61
C SER A 12 -22.10 23.85 10.83
N LEU A 13 -21.00 23.10 10.87
CA LEU A 13 -19.79 23.42 10.13
C LEU A 13 -20.03 23.31 8.61
N PRO A 14 -19.34 24.12 7.79
CA PRO A 14 -19.25 23.90 6.35
C PRO A 14 -18.81 22.47 6.04
N HIS A 15 -19.41 21.88 5.00
CA HIS A 15 -19.16 20.49 4.61
C HIS A 15 -17.68 20.17 4.45
N GLU A 16 -16.90 21.08 3.86
CA GLU A 16 -15.45 20.91 3.66
C GLU A 16 -14.68 20.78 4.98
N LEU A 17 -15.03 21.58 6.00
CA LEU A 17 -14.39 21.49 7.32
C LEU A 17 -14.81 20.22 8.05
N LEU A 18 -16.08 19.84 7.93
CA LEU A 18 -16.58 18.59 8.49
C LEU A 18 -15.89 17.38 7.86
N ALA A 19 -15.75 17.36 6.53
CA ALA A 19 -15.03 16.33 5.78
C ALA A 19 -13.55 16.28 6.17
N GLU A 20 -12.88 17.41 6.34
CA GLU A 20 -11.47 17.44 6.79
C GLU A 20 -11.30 16.87 8.20
N ILE A 21 -12.22 17.19 9.13
CA ILE A 21 -12.21 16.60 10.49
C ILE A 21 -12.41 15.09 10.40
N LEU A 22 -13.41 14.64 9.65
CA LEU A 22 -13.72 13.22 9.47
C LEU A 22 -12.60 12.47 8.74
N ALA A 23 -11.90 13.11 7.80
CA ALA A 23 -10.74 12.53 7.11
C ALA A 23 -9.59 12.25 8.09
N ARG A 24 -9.38 13.13 9.08
CA ARG A 24 -8.41 12.89 10.16
C ARG A 24 -8.83 11.72 11.04
N VAL A 25 -10.11 11.62 11.39
CA VAL A 25 -10.66 10.47 12.15
C VAL A 25 -10.49 9.18 11.33
N ALA A 26 -10.85 9.20 10.05
CA ALA A 26 -10.71 8.04 9.16
C ALA A 26 -9.25 7.58 9.01
N SER A 27 -8.30 8.51 9.06
CA SER A 27 -6.86 8.21 9.00
C SER A 27 -6.30 7.58 10.28
N SER A 28 -6.95 7.81 11.43
CA SER A 28 -6.52 7.23 12.71
C SER A 28 -7.23 5.91 13.01
N SER A 29 -8.53 5.79 12.72
CA SER A 29 -9.39 4.71 13.18
C SER A 29 -10.54 4.41 12.21
N VAL A 30 -10.60 3.17 11.70
CA VAL A 30 -11.69 2.72 10.84
C VAL A 30 -12.96 2.44 11.65
N GLU A 31 -12.79 2.07 12.91
CA GLU A 31 -13.87 1.81 13.86
C GLU A 31 -14.58 3.13 14.22
N ASP A 32 -13.83 4.20 14.53
CA ASP A 32 -14.43 5.48 14.91
C ASP A 32 -15.20 6.11 13.75
N ILE A 33 -14.65 6.06 12.53
CA ILE A 33 -15.37 6.55 11.35
C ILE A 33 -16.60 5.70 11.04
N SER A 34 -16.60 4.41 11.37
CA SER A 34 -17.80 3.56 11.25
C SER A 34 -18.88 3.99 12.23
N HIS A 35 -18.53 4.43 13.44
CA HIS A 35 -19.50 4.99 14.38
C HIS A 35 -20.06 6.33 13.91
N CYS A 36 -19.26 7.17 13.24
CA CYS A 36 -19.75 8.42 12.65
C CYS A 36 -20.92 8.21 11.67
N LEU A 37 -20.96 7.08 10.96
CA LEU A 37 -22.05 6.75 10.03
C LEU A 37 -23.43 6.65 10.69
N THR A 38 -23.47 6.36 12.00
CA THR A 38 -24.73 6.15 12.74
C THR A 38 -25.17 7.36 13.56
N VAL A 39 -24.36 8.42 13.62
CA VAL A 39 -24.66 9.60 14.46
C VAL A 39 -25.82 10.41 13.90
N SER A 40 -25.72 10.82 12.64
CA SER A 40 -26.75 11.63 11.97
C SER A 40 -26.63 11.56 10.46
N ARG A 41 -27.66 12.06 9.74
CA ARG A 41 -27.65 12.11 8.28
C ARG A 41 -26.55 13.05 7.75
N THR A 42 -26.34 14.19 8.38
CA THR A 42 -25.31 15.17 8.00
C THR A 42 -23.92 14.57 8.12
N ILE A 43 -23.60 13.96 9.27
CA ILE A 43 -22.30 13.33 9.50
C ILE A 43 -22.13 12.12 8.57
N SER A 44 -23.17 11.28 8.44
CA SER A 44 -23.11 10.11 7.56
C SER A 44 -22.82 10.51 6.11
N SER A 45 -23.47 11.56 5.60
CA SER A 45 -23.19 12.13 4.27
C SER A 45 -21.76 12.63 4.15
N ALA A 46 -21.24 13.34 5.16
CA ALA A 46 -19.86 13.83 5.16
C ALA A 46 -18.83 12.70 5.23
N VAL A 47 -19.11 11.58 5.91
CA VAL A 47 -18.26 10.38 5.86
C VAL A 47 -18.20 9.77 4.46
N GLN A 48 -19.26 9.92 3.66
CA GLN A 48 -19.29 9.41 2.29
C GLN A 48 -18.48 10.25 1.29
N ASP A 49 -17.90 11.37 1.71
CA ASP A 49 -17.04 12.23 0.90
C ASP A 49 -15.77 11.51 0.43
N ASP A 50 -15.39 11.74 -0.83
CA ASP A 50 -14.22 11.09 -1.44
C ASP A 50 -12.92 11.41 -0.71
N HIS A 51 -12.76 12.62 -0.18
CA HIS A 51 -11.58 12.99 0.60
C HIS A 51 -11.47 12.15 1.88
N VAL A 52 -12.58 11.96 2.59
CA VAL A 52 -12.64 11.14 3.81
C VAL A 52 -12.26 9.69 3.51
N ILE A 53 -12.81 9.13 2.43
CA ILE A 53 -12.59 7.73 2.05
C ILE A 53 -11.16 7.52 1.54
N LYS A 54 -10.61 8.50 0.82
CA LYS A 54 -9.20 8.50 0.42
C LYS A 54 -8.27 8.43 1.63
N CYS A 55 -8.63 9.09 2.73
CA CYS A 55 -7.87 9.10 3.99
C CYS A 55 -8.11 7.88 4.89
N LEU A 56 -9.09 7.02 4.58
CA LEU A 56 -9.43 5.85 5.38
C LEU A 56 -8.23 4.92 5.61
N ASN A 57 -7.94 4.60 6.86
CA ASN A 57 -6.82 3.76 7.25
C ASN A 57 -7.10 2.27 6.99
N LEU A 58 -6.94 1.85 5.75
CA LEU A 58 -7.13 0.46 5.35
C LEU A 58 -5.91 -0.44 5.57
N ARG A 59 -4.94 -0.02 6.39
CA ARG A 59 -3.73 -0.81 6.65
C ARG A 59 -4.02 -2.19 7.26
N PRO A 60 -4.94 -2.36 8.23
CA PRO A 60 -5.29 -3.68 8.75
C PRO A 60 -5.80 -4.64 7.67
N GLN A 61 -6.63 -4.13 6.76
CA GLN A 61 -7.23 -4.86 5.64
C GLN A 61 -6.18 -5.19 4.58
N ALA A 62 -5.31 -4.21 4.25
CA ALA A 62 -4.22 -4.37 3.30
C ALA A 62 -3.17 -5.41 3.72
N MET A 63 -3.04 -5.70 5.02
CA MET A 63 -2.15 -6.78 5.51
C MET A 63 -2.65 -8.19 5.15
N ASN A 64 -3.91 -8.35 4.77
CA ASN A 64 -4.47 -9.64 4.34
C ASN A 64 -5.34 -9.46 3.08
N PRO A 65 -4.74 -9.15 1.91
CA PRO A 65 -5.48 -8.85 0.68
C PRO A 65 -6.48 -9.92 0.24
N MET A 66 -6.21 -11.20 0.50
CA MET A 66 -7.15 -12.26 0.13
C MET A 66 -8.44 -12.25 0.96
N LEU A 67 -8.42 -11.75 2.20
CA LEU A 67 -9.65 -11.62 3.01
C LEU A 67 -10.55 -10.47 2.50
N THR A 68 -9.96 -9.44 1.90
CA THR A 68 -10.72 -8.29 1.40
C THR A 68 -11.50 -8.60 0.13
N PHE A 69 -11.11 -9.64 -0.63
CA PHE A 69 -11.85 -10.12 -1.81
C PHE A 69 -13.33 -10.38 -1.54
N HIS A 70 -13.63 -10.98 -0.37
CA HIS A 70 -14.98 -11.45 -0.08
C HIS A 70 -15.67 -10.60 0.98
N ARG A 71 -14.95 -10.23 2.05
CA ARG A 71 -15.59 -9.60 3.23
C ARG A 71 -15.78 -8.09 3.08
N TYR A 72 -14.92 -7.42 2.31
CA TYR A 72 -14.87 -5.96 2.26
C TYR A 72 -14.98 -5.41 0.84
N GLN A 73 -15.57 -6.17 -0.09
CA GLN A 73 -15.61 -5.82 -1.52
C GLN A 73 -16.21 -4.43 -1.78
N HIS A 74 -17.37 -4.13 -1.19
CA HIS A 74 -18.05 -2.83 -1.39
C HIS A 74 -17.20 -1.65 -0.90
N LEU A 75 -16.64 -1.77 0.31
CA LEU A 75 -15.71 -0.77 0.86
C LEU A 75 -14.49 -0.59 -0.05
N MET A 76 -13.97 -1.68 -0.61
CA MET A 76 -12.79 -1.63 -1.46
C MET A 76 -13.06 -0.97 -2.81
N VAL A 77 -14.22 -1.23 -3.42
CA VAL A 77 -14.65 -0.52 -4.64
C VAL A 77 -14.74 0.98 -4.36
N LYS A 78 -15.37 1.37 -3.25
CA LYS A 78 -15.49 2.78 -2.90
C LYS A 78 -14.13 3.43 -2.66
N ALA A 79 -13.26 2.77 -1.90
CA ALA A 79 -11.91 3.24 -1.62
C ALA A 79 -11.04 3.35 -2.89
N LEU A 80 -11.20 2.45 -3.87
CA LEU A 80 -10.53 2.55 -5.16
C LEU A 80 -11.01 3.75 -5.96
N ASN A 81 -12.31 4.02 -5.99
CA ASN A 81 -12.89 5.17 -6.70
C ASN A 81 -12.40 6.50 -6.11
N SER A 82 -12.24 6.57 -4.78
CA SER A 82 -11.68 7.73 -4.09
C SER A 82 -10.14 7.78 -4.10
N ASN A 83 -9.46 6.91 -4.86
CA ASN A 83 -8.00 6.79 -4.95
C ASN A 83 -7.27 6.56 -3.59
N ASN A 84 -7.85 5.74 -2.71
CA ASN A 84 -7.19 5.34 -1.47
C ASN A 84 -5.91 4.52 -1.75
N PRO A 85 -4.73 4.93 -1.23
CA PRO A 85 -3.46 4.27 -1.54
C PRO A 85 -3.37 2.81 -1.09
N ALA A 86 -3.95 2.46 0.07
CA ALA A 86 -3.94 1.10 0.61
C ALA A 86 -4.93 0.19 -0.15
N ALA A 87 -6.02 0.74 -0.67
CA ALA A 87 -6.92 0.04 -1.58
C ALA A 87 -6.22 -0.32 -2.88
N HIS A 88 -5.51 0.63 -3.48
CA HIS A 88 -4.71 0.37 -4.69
C HIS A 88 -3.59 -0.66 -4.44
N TYR A 89 -2.94 -0.66 -3.28
CA TYR A 89 -1.98 -1.71 -2.95
C TYR A 89 -2.61 -3.11 -2.96
N THR A 90 -3.77 -3.22 -2.30
CA THR A 90 -4.53 -4.47 -2.19
C THR A 90 -4.97 -4.98 -3.55
N GLU A 91 -5.50 -4.08 -4.39
CA GLU A 91 -5.91 -4.38 -5.76
C GLU A 91 -4.71 -4.78 -6.64
N GLY A 92 -3.57 -4.09 -6.48
CA GLY A 92 -2.33 -4.41 -7.19
C GLY A 92 -1.84 -5.83 -6.91
N ILE A 93 -1.87 -6.26 -5.64
CA ILE A 93 -1.54 -7.64 -5.25
C ILE A 93 -2.49 -8.64 -5.90
N LYS A 94 -3.81 -8.38 -5.84
CA LYS A 94 -4.82 -9.25 -6.46
C LYS A 94 -4.55 -9.44 -7.94
N GLN A 95 -4.43 -8.34 -8.67
CA GLN A 95 -4.27 -8.35 -10.11
C GLN A 95 -2.95 -9.02 -10.51
N LEU A 96 -1.84 -8.71 -9.82
CA LEU A 96 -0.54 -9.32 -10.12
C LEU A 96 -0.48 -10.81 -9.86
N PHE A 97 -0.95 -11.25 -8.68
CA PHE A 97 -0.62 -12.58 -8.19
C PHE A 97 -1.80 -13.56 -8.22
N ALA A 98 -3.03 -13.10 -8.05
CA ALA A 98 -4.20 -13.97 -8.15
C ALA A 98 -4.71 -14.09 -9.60
N TYR A 99 -4.68 -12.99 -10.36
CA TYR A 99 -5.18 -12.94 -11.74
C TYR A 99 -4.10 -12.94 -12.81
N ASN A 100 -2.82 -12.88 -12.44
CA ASN A 100 -1.68 -12.79 -13.36
C ASN A 100 -1.83 -11.64 -14.40
N ASN A 101 -2.54 -10.58 -14.03
CA ASN A 101 -2.73 -9.39 -14.84
C ASN A 101 -1.67 -8.35 -14.47
N MET A 102 -0.52 -8.47 -15.13
CA MET A 102 0.66 -7.65 -14.85
C MET A 102 0.40 -6.15 -15.03
N THR A 103 -0.22 -5.77 -16.15
CA THR A 103 -0.42 -4.36 -16.52
C THR A 103 -1.30 -3.63 -15.51
N VAL A 104 -2.47 -4.21 -15.19
CA VAL A 104 -3.42 -3.60 -14.26
C VAL A 104 -2.87 -3.62 -12.83
N GLY A 105 -2.20 -4.71 -12.45
CA GLY A 105 -1.64 -4.81 -11.11
C GLY A 105 -0.46 -3.86 -10.86
N LEU A 106 0.43 -3.66 -11.85
CA LEU A 106 1.46 -2.62 -11.78
C LEU A 106 0.87 -1.21 -11.72
N LEU A 107 -0.17 -0.92 -12.51
CA LEU A 107 -0.85 0.38 -12.48
C LEU A 107 -1.38 0.70 -11.08
N HIS A 108 -2.01 -0.28 -10.42
CA HIS A 108 -2.51 -0.09 -9.06
C HIS A 108 -1.38 0.06 -8.03
N LEU A 109 -0.31 -0.73 -8.13
CA LEU A 109 0.86 -0.55 -7.25
C LEU A 109 1.52 0.83 -7.44
N LYS A 110 1.57 1.34 -8.67
CA LYS A 110 2.04 2.69 -8.98
C LYS A 110 1.19 3.76 -8.28
N LYS A 111 -0.14 3.70 -8.44
CA LYS A 111 -1.08 4.61 -7.74
C LYS A 111 -0.93 4.56 -6.22
N SER A 112 -0.71 3.37 -5.66
CA SER A 112 -0.43 3.20 -4.24
C SER A 112 0.85 3.90 -3.81
N SER A 113 1.90 3.80 -4.62
CA SER A 113 3.18 4.48 -4.39
C SER A 113 3.06 6.00 -4.50
N GLU A 114 2.34 6.52 -5.50
CA GLU A 114 2.05 7.95 -5.67
C GLU A 114 1.26 8.51 -4.48
N GLY A 115 0.38 7.69 -3.91
CA GLY A 115 -0.33 7.95 -2.66
C GLY A 115 0.53 7.85 -1.39
N SER A 116 1.85 7.72 -1.50
CA SER A 116 2.81 7.62 -0.39
C SER A 116 2.55 6.46 0.58
N TYR A 117 2.00 5.35 0.10
CA TYR A 117 1.81 4.15 0.90
C TYR A 117 3.06 3.26 0.88
N ASP A 118 3.83 3.25 1.97
CA ASP A 118 5.13 2.58 2.07
C ASP A 118 5.16 1.14 1.51
N ASN A 119 4.11 0.34 1.77
CA ASN A 119 4.04 -1.04 1.30
C ASN A 119 3.86 -1.10 -0.23
N GLY A 120 3.06 -0.19 -0.78
CA GLY A 120 2.86 -0.01 -2.22
C GLY A 120 4.13 0.47 -2.91
N THR A 121 4.76 1.51 -2.37
CA THR A 121 6.06 2.02 -2.83
C THR A 121 7.12 0.93 -2.84
N TYR A 122 7.26 0.17 -1.74
CA TYR A 122 8.22 -0.91 -1.64
C TYR A 122 7.94 -1.99 -2.69
N LEU A 123 6.71 -2.51 -2.74
CA LEU A 123 6.38 -3.62 -3.64
C LEU A 123 6.47 -3.20 -5.11
N TYR A 124 5.97 -2.01 -5.47
CA TYR A 124 6.08 -1.47 -6.83
C TYR A 124 7.54 -1.37 -7.27
N GLY A 125 8.38 -0.69 -6.48
CA GLY A 125 9.79 -0.50 -6.81
C GLY A 125 10.56 -1.82 -6.93
N ILE A 126 10.21 -2.83 -6.13
CA ILE A 126 10.83 -4.15 -6.20
C ILE A 126 10.39 -4.93 -7.44
N ILE A 127 9.09 -4.95 -7.77
CA ILE A 127 8.62 -5.65 -8.97
C ILE A 127 9.21 -5.01 -10.23
N VAL A 128 9.18 -3.69 -10.34
CA VAL A 128 9.77 -2.93 -11.45
C VAL A 128 11.27 -3.24 -11.59
N SER A 129 12.02 -3.27 -10.48
CA SER A 129 13.42 -3.68 -10.48
C SER A 129 13.60 -5.13 -10.96
N CYS A 130 12.77 -6.06 -10.49
CA CYS A 130 12.85 -7.46 -10.87
C CYS A 130 12.45 -7.71 -12.34
N MET A 131 11.64 -6.84 -12.94
CA MET A 131 11.31 -6.83 -14.36
C MET A 131 12.40 -6.18 -15.24
N GLY A 132 13.50 -5.72 -14.65
CA GLY A 132 14.66 -5.21 -15.37
C GLY A 132 14.76 -3.69 -15.45
N ASN A 133 13.75 -2.94 -15.00
CA ASN A 133 13.83 -1.48 -14.93
C ASN A 133 14.42 -1.02 -13.60
N ILE A 134 15.75 -1.16 -13.49
CA ILE A 134 16.49 -0.96 -12.24
C ILE A 134 16.46 0.51 -11.81
N GLU A 135 16.68 1.44 -12.72
CA GLU A 135 16.76 2.87 -12.37
C GLU A 135 15.41 3.41 -11.90
N GLU A 136 14.29 3.02 -12.54
CA GLU A 136 12.96 3.37 -12.05
C GLU A 136 12.72 2.78 -10.64
N GLY A 137 13.06 1.50 -10.46
CA GLY A 137 12.96 0.84 -9.17
C GLY A 137 13.80 1.51 -8.06
N LYS A 138 15.00 2.02 -8.40
CA LYS A 138 15.83 2.79 -7.48
C LYS A 138 15.17 4.10 -7.07
N THR A 139 14.67 4.86 -8.04
CA THR A 139 13.99 6.14 -7.81
C THR A 139 12.77 5.94 -6.90
N ILE A 140 11.94 4.94 -7.17
CA ILE A 140 10.76 4.63 -6.34
C ILE A 140 11.19 4.29 -4.91
N LEU A 141 12.15 3.35 -4.74
CA LEU A 141 12.61 2.95 -3.41
C LEU A 141 13.30 4.09 -2.66
N GLY A 142 13.94 5.03 -3.37
CA GLY A 142 14.55 6.24 -2.80
C GLY A 142 13.56 7.11 -2.03
N THR A 143 12.29 7.14 -2.43
CA THR A 143 11.23 7.91 -1.73
C THR A 143 10.98 7.43 -0.29
N LEU A 144 11.37 6.19 0.04
CA LEU A 144 11.34 5.67 1.41
C LEU A 144 12.47 6.23 2.29
N ARG A 145 13.39 7.04 1.73
CA ARG A 145 14.53 7.70 2.40
C ARG A 145 15.42 6.71 3.15
N TRP A 146 15.67 5.56 2.52
CA TRP A 146 16.39 4.45 3.13
C TRP A 146 17.85 4.76 3.48
N GLU A 147 18.47 5.72 2.79
CA GLU A 147 19.83 6.21 3.05
C GLU A 147 19.94 6.88 4.42
N ALA A 148 18.94 7.68 4.80
CA ALA A 148 18.86 8.30 6.12
C ALA A 148 18.40 7.30 7.18
N SER A 149 17.39 6.47 6.87
CA SER A 149 16.90 5.44 7.80
C SER A 149 16.24 4.28 7.08
N ARG A 150 16.73 3.07 7.34
CA ARG A 150 16.15 1.82 6.81
C ARG A 150 14.85 1.39 7.50
N ARG A 151 14.34 2.15 8.50
CA ARG A 151 13.16 1.77 9.30
C ARG A 151 11.91 1.59 8.44
N ARG A 152 11.61 2.54 7.54
CA ARG A 152 10.44 2.48 6.64
C ARG A 152 10.51 1.29 5.69
N THR A 153 11.62 1.13 4.98
CA THR A 153 11.87 -0.01 4.09
C THR A 153 11.76 -1.35 4.80
N ASN A 154 12.37 -1.51 5.98
CA ASN A 154 12.32 -2.77 6.73
C ASN A 154 10.92 -3.08 7.26
N ARG A 155 10.16 -2.05 7.68
CA ARG A 155 8.74 -2.20 8.05
C ARG A 155 7.91 -2.60 6.83
N ALA A 156 8.06 -1.90 5.71
CA ALA A 156 7.34 -2.19 4.48
C ALA A 156 7.59 -3.63 4.02
N TRP A 157 8.85 -4.07 4.04
CA TRP A 157 9.18 -5.46 3.72
C TRP A 157 8.47 -6.48 4.63
N ARG A 158 8.43 -6.24 5.95
CA ARG A 158 7.74 -7.13 6.89
C ARG A 158 6.23 -7.20 6.60
N GLU A 159 5.61 -6.07 6.28
CA GLU A 159 4.18 -5.98 6.00
C GLU A 159 3.82 -6.56 4.62
N VAL A 160 4.66 -6.35 3.61
CA VAL A 160 4.52 -6.97 2.28
C VAL A 160 4.61 -8.49 2.39
N LYS A 161 5.58 -9.03 3.13
CA LYS A 161 5.63 -10.49 3.39
C LYS A 161 4.34 -11.01 4.03
N ARG A 162 3.77 -10.25 4.97
CA ARG A 162 2.50 -10.62 5.61
C ARG A 162 1.35 -10.62 4.61
N SER A 163 1.29 -9.61 3.75
CA SER A 163 0.28 -9.45 2.71
C SER A 163 0.33 -10.58 1.67
N LEU A 164 1.53 -11.06 1.36
CA LEU A 164 1.75 -12.13 0.39
C LEU A 164 1.71 -13.55 1.00
N ARG A 165 1.51 -13.69 2.31
CA ARG A 165 1.59 -14.99 3.01
C ARG A 165 0.66 -16.07 2.44
N PHE A 166 -0.52 -15.67 1.99
CA PHE A 166 -1.55 -16.58 1.46
C PHE A 166 -1.77 -16.39 -0.05
N VAL A 167 -0.79 -15.79 -0.73
CA VAL A 167 -0.86 -15.48 -2.16
C VAL A 167 0.20 -16.33 -2.85
N TYR A 168 -0.23 -17.10 -3.85
CA TYR A 168 0.72 -17.85 -4.67
C TYR A 168 1.43 -16.89 -5.63
N VAL A 169 2.74 -16.68 -5.42
CA VAL A 169 3.54 -15.79 -6.25
C VAL A 169 4.36 -16.61 -7.23
N ILE A 170 4.03 -16.50 -8.52
CA ILE A 170 4.79 -17.17 -9.58
C ILE A 170 6.15 -16.51 -9.74
N LEU A 171 7.22 -17.31 -9.64
CA LEU A 171 8.57 -16.86 -9.89
C LEU A 171 8.81 -16.74 -11.40
N LYS A 172 8.87 -15.50 -11.89
CA LYS A 172 9.10 -15.23 -13.31
C LYS A 172 10.60 -15.32 -13.68
N PRO A 173 10.97 -15.78 -14.90
CA PRO A 173 12.36 -15.85 -15.36
C PRO A 173 13.11 -14.51 -15.29
N GLU A 174 12.40 -13.41 -15.58
CA GLU A 174 12.90 -12.03 -15.54
C GLU A 174 13.44 -11.68 -14.16
N TYR A 175 12.79 -12.14 -13.09
CA TYR A 175 13.25 -11.89 -11.72
C TYR A 175 14.64 -12.50 -11.48
N ARG A 176 14.91 -13.68 -12.04
CA ARG A 176 16.20 -14.35 -11.94
C ARG A 176 17.25 -13.68 -12.82
N ALA A 177 16.88 -13.33 -14.05
CA ALA A 177 17.76 -12.64 -14.99
C ALA A 177 18.21 -11.28 -14.44
N SER A 178 17.27 -10.46 -13.97
CA SER A 178 17.53 -9.15 -13.38
C SER A 178 18.46 -9.24 -12.16
N LEU A 179 18.27 -10.23 -11.29
CA LEU A 179 19.21 -10.46 -10.18
C LEU A 179 20.61 -10.83 -10.64
N LYS A 180 20.73 -11.70 -11.64
CA LYS A 180 22.03 -12.13 -12.17
C LYS A 180 22.78 -10.97 -12.82
N ASN A 181 22.08 -10.11 -13.54
CA ASN A 181 22.67 -9.00 -14.29
C ASN A 181 23.04 -7.81 -13.40
N ASN A 182 22.42 -7.68 -12.22
CA ASN A 182 22.59 -6.54 -11.33
C ASN A 182 23.32 -6.91 -10.03
N GLN A 183 24.30 -7.81 -10.11
CA GLN A 183 25.11 -8.14 -8.95
C GLN A 183 25.90 -6.92 -8.47
N PRO A 184 26.00 -6.70 -7.15
CA PRO A 184 26.77 -5.58 -6.63
C PRO A 184 28.27 -5.85 -6.78
N PRO A 185 29.12 -4.83 -6.60
CA PRO A 185 30.57 -4.98 -6.57
C PRO A 185 31.03 -6.09 -5.60
N LEU A 186 32.17 -6.71 -5.88
CA LEU A 186 32.74 -7.78 -5.04
C LEU A 186 33.07 -7.30 -3.61
N THR A 187 33.32 -6.00 -3.45
CA THR A 187 33.56 -5.35 -2.17
C THR A 187 32.34 -5.32 -1.26
N CYS A 188 31.14 -5.59 -1.80
CA CYS A 188 29.92 -5.69 -0.99
C CYS A 188 29.81 -7.09 -0.39
N HIS A 189 29.50 -7.20 0.90
CA HIS A 189 29.16 -8.48 1.53
C HIS A 189 27.82 -9.01 0.98
N LYS A 190 27.85 -9.68 -0.18
CA LYS A 190 26.65 -10.11 -0.91
C LYS A 190 25.73 -11.00 -0.07
N ASN A 191 26.31 -11.83 0.80
CA ASN A 191 25.61 -12.84 1.61
C ASN A 191 25.22 -12.36 3.01
N ASP A 192 25.87 -11.32 3.52
CA ASP A 192 25.47 -10.68 4.76
C ASP A 192 24.19 -9.87 4.50
N LYS A 193 23.07 -10.24 5.14
CA LYS A 193 21.78 -9.59 4.91
C LYS A 193 21.60 -8.30 5.73
N ASP A 194 22.48 -8.05 6.70
CA ASP A 194 22.35 -6.99 7.70
C ASP A 194 23.31 -5.82 7.41
N ASN A 195 24.50 -6.14 6.90
CA ASN A 195 25.46 -5.14 6.44
C ASN A 195 25.11 -4.65 5.03
N ILE A 196 24.28 -3.60 4.95
CA ILE A 196 23.80 -3.04 3.68
C ILE A 196 24.45 -1.67 3.45
N CYS A 197 25.16 -1.54 2.34
CA CYS A 197 25.68 -0.26 1.83
C CYS A 197 24.86 0.23 0.62
N PRO A 198 25.00 1.51 0.22
CA PRO A 198 24.27 2.06 -0.92
C PRO A 198 24.43 1.25 -2.21
N SER A 199 25.65 0.79 -2.48
CA SER A 199 25.99 0.04 -3.71
C SER A 199 25.34 -1.36 -3.80
N CYS A 200 24.85 -1.93 -2.68
CA CYS A 200 24.20 -3.24 -2.69
C CYS A 200 22.76 -3.24 -2.17
N PHE A 201 22.24 -2.09 -1.74
CA PHE A 201 20.90 -1.97 -1.15
C PHE A 201 19.82 -2.55 -2.08
N HIS A 202 19.74 -2.06 -3.31
CA HIS A 202 18.70 -2.45 -4.26
C HIS A 202 18.77 -3.94 -4.61
N TYR A 203 19.97 -4.44 -4.92
CA TYR A 203 20.19 -5.86 -5.15
C TYR A 203 19.74 -6.71 -3.95
N LYS A 204 20.06 -6.31 -2.72
CA LYS A 204 19.66 -7.05 -1.51
C LYS A 204 18.15 -7.03 -1.32
N MET A 205 17.47 -5.94 -1.64
CA MET A 205 16.00 -5.90 -1.59
C MET A 205 15.36 -6.82 -2.63
N MET A 206 15.83 -6.78 -3.88
CA MET A 206 15.40 -7.73 -4.93
C MET A 206 15.65 -9.18 -4.50
N ARG A 207 16.84 -9.47 -3.96
CA ARG A 207 17.23 -10.81 -3.49
C ARG A 207 16.32 -11.28 -2.35
N ARG A 208 15.94 -10.40 -1.42
CA ARG A 208 14.99 -10.71 -0.34
C ARG A 208 13.62 -11.11 -0.91
N PHE A 209 13.11 -10.35 -1.88
CA PHE A 209 11.83 -10.64 -2.53
C PHE A 209 11.88 -11.95 -3.32
N VAL A 210 12.84 -12.13 -4.23
CA VAL A 210 12.95 -13.37 -5.02
C VAL A 210 13.21 -14.59 -4.14
N GLY A 211 13.99 -14.43 -3.06
CA GLY A 211 14.20 -15.47 -2.06
C GLY A 211 12.91 -15.87 -1.35
N PHE A 212 12.08 -14.90 -0.97
CA PHE A 212 10.75 -15.15 -0.39
C PHE A 212 9.84 -15.89 -1.38
N VAL A 213 9.77 -15.43 -2.64
CA VAL A 213 8.94 -16.07 -3.66
C VAL A 213 9.34 -17.53 -3.85
N ARG A 214 10.65 -17.84 -3.90
CA ARG A 214 11.16 -19.22 -4.04
C ARG A 214 10.77 -20.16 -2.90
N GLN A 215 10.56 -19.64 -1.69
CA GLN A 215 10.24 -20.45 -0.51
C GLN A 215 8.74 -20.73 -0.35
N ASN A 216 7.88 -20.06 -1.13
CA ASN A 216 6.42 -20.19 -1.10
C ASN A 216 5.87 -20.88 -2.37
N ILE A 217 6.73 -21.60 -3.09
CA ILE A 217 6.38 -22.54 -4.17
C ILE A 217 6.50 -23.94 -3.57
#